data_AF-A0AAI8WE91-F1
#
_entry.id   AF-A0AAI8WE91-F1
#
_cell.length_a   1.000
_cell.length_b   1.000
_cell.length_c   1.000
_cell.angle_alpha   90.00
_cell.angle_beta   90.00
_cell.angle_gamma   90.00
#
_symmetry.space_group_name_H-M   'P 1'
#
loop_
_entity.id
_entity.type
_entity.pdbx_description
1 polymer ?
#
loop_
_entity_poly.entity_id
_entity_poly.type
_entity_poly.pdbx_seq_one_letter_code
_entity_poly.pdbx_strand_id
1 'polypeptide(L)' 'MISTKTRKQGNSLVITLPAKLGIKEGEEFNIIKKENGTVALIPKVEDFF' A
#
# COMPACT_ATOMS: atom_id res chain seq x y z
N MET A 1 -3.40 2.89 -17.20
CA MET A 1 -2.60 3.23 -16.00
C MET A 1 -3.52 3.90 -14.99
N ILE A 2 -3.46 3.53 -13.71
CA ILE A 2 -4.29 4.13 -12.65
C ILE A 2 -3.38 5.02 -11.82
N SER A 3 -3.75 6.28 -11.63
CA SER A 3 -2.99 7.22 -10.81
C SER A 3 -3.82 7.64 -9.60
N THR A 4 -3.14 7.78 -8.47
CA THR A 4 -3.68 8.40 -7.26
C THR A 4 -2.64 9.37 -6.73
N LYS A 5 -3.07 10.34 -5.93
CA LYS A 5 -2.18 11.26 -5.22
C LYS A 5 -2.10 10.85 -3.75
N THR A 6 -0.96 11.14 -3.13
CA THR A 6 -0.85 11.09 -1.67
C THR A 6 -1.71 12.18 -1.05
N ARG A 7 -2.22 11.94 0.15
CA ARG A 7 -2.85 12.97 0.99
C ARG A 7 -2.36 12.86 2.43
N LYS A 8 -2.37 13.97 3.16
CA LYS A 8 -2.03 13.99 4.58
C LYS A 8 -3.20 13.45 5.41
N GLN A 9 -2.91 12.55 6.33
CA GLN A 9 -3.84 12.05 7.35
C GLN A 9 -3.10 12.03 8.68
N GLY A 10 -3.45 12.96 9.58
CA GLY A 10 -2.68 13.18 10.81
C GLY A 10 -1.23 13.57 10.52
N ASN A 11 -0.29 12.80 11.06
CA ASN A 11 1.16 12.97 10.83
C ASN A 11 1.72 12.06 9.72
N SER A 12 0.86 11.48 8.89
CA SER A 12 1.25 10.49 7.87
C SER A 12 0.75 10.88 6.48
N LEU A 13 1.37 10.30 5.46
CA LEU A 13 0.87 10.34 4.07
C LEU A 13 0.21 9.00 3.74
N VAL A 14 -0.95 9.08 3.10
CA VAL A 14 -1.69 7.91 2.64
C VAL A 14 -1.95 7.99 1.13
N ILE A 15 -2.03 6.83 0.48
CA ILE A 15 -2.52 6.69 -0.89
C ILE A 15 -3.86 5.98 -0.90
N THR A 16 -4.76 6.41 -1.76
CA THR A 16 -6.02 5.69 -1.97
C THR A 16 -5.77 4.51 -2.89
N LEU A 17 -6.05 3.29 -2.41
CA LEU A 17 -6.08 2.09 -3.23
C LEU A 17 -7.47 1.96 -3.88
N PRO A 18 -7.58 2.02 -5.22
CA PRO A 18 -8.87 1.91 -5.90
C PRO A 18 -9.51 0.53 -5.66
N ALA A 19 -10.82 0.48 -5.40
CA ALA A 19 -11.56 -0.76 -5.12
C ALA A 19 -11.39 -1.87 -6.18
N LYS A 20 -11.19 -1.49 -7.45
CA LYS A 20 -10.90 -2.42 -8.55
C LYS A 20 -9.60 -3.22 -8.40
N LEU A 21 -8.73 -2.87 -7.45
CA LEU A 21 -7.55 -3.67 -7.10
C LEU A 21 -7.91 -4.90 -6.24
N GLY A 22 -9.13 -4.99 -5.70
CA GLY A 22 -9.58 -6.14 -4.92
C GLY A 22 -8.98 -6.27 -3.52
N ILE A 23 -8.20 -5.26 -3.08
CA ILE A 23 -7.59 -5.20 -1.75
C ILE A 23 -8.69 -4.96 -0.71
N LYS A 24 -8.70 -5.78 0.34
CA LYS A 24 -9.74 -5.73 1.38
C LYS A 24 -9.35 -4.76 2.48
N GLU A 25 -10.36 -4.24 3.17
CA GLU A 25 -10.15 -3.51 4.42
C GLU A 25 -9.51 -4.43 5.47
N GLY A 26 -8.54 -3.90 6.21
CA GLY A 26 -7.81 -4.65 7.25
C GLY A 26 -6.62 -5.48 6.76
N GLU A 27 -6.33 -5.52 5.45
CA GLU A 27 -5.14 -6.20 4.93
C GLU A 27 -3.86 -5.43 5.30
N GLU A 28 -2.90 -6.12 5.91
CA GLU A 28 -1.61 -5.52 6.29
C GLU A 28 -0.56 -5.69 5.19
N PHE A 29 0.33 -4.69 5.05
CA PHE A 29 1.39 -4.71 4.04
C PHE A 29 2.74 -4.33 4.65
N ASN A 30 3.79 -5.02 4.20
CA ASN A 30 5.17 -4.55 4.32
C ASN A 30 5.45 -3.51 3.23
N ILE A 31 6.05 -2.38 3.60
CA ILE A 31 6.38 -1.30 2.67
C ILE A 31 7.88 -1.31 2.41
N ILE A 32 8.27 -1.42 1.13
CA ILE A 32 9.67 -1.35 0.69
C ILE A 32 9.84 -0.20 -0.29
N LYS A 33 10.78 0.71 -0.03
CA LYS A 33 11.21 1.74 -0.97
C LYS A 33 12.51 1.29 -1.65
N LYS A 34 12.45 1.08 -2.97
CA LYS A 34 13.61 0.74 -3.79
C LYS A 34 14.37 2.01 -4.20
N GLU A 35 15.64 1.85 -4.57
CA GLU A 35 16.51 2.95 -5.00
C GLU A 35 15.99 3.68 -6.24
N ASN A 36 15.31 2.96 -7.14
CA ASN A 36 14.69 3.52 -8.34
C ASN A 36 13.40 4.35 -8.07
N GLY A 37 13.08 4.59 -6.79
CA GLY A 37 11.89 5.36 -6.38
C GLY A 37 10.60 4.54 -6.33
N THR A 38 10.62 3.25 -6.67
CA THR A 38 9.44 2.37 -6.54
C THR A 38 9.12 2.14 -5.07
N VAL A 39 7.86 2.35 -4.68
CA VAL A 39 7.32 1.90 -3.40
C VAL A 39 6.51 0.63 -3.64
N ALA A 40 6.94 -0.48 -3.06
CA ALA A 40 6.24 -1.76 -3.12
C ALA A 40 5.45 -1.98 -1.82
N LEU A 41 4.18 -2.37 -1.96
CA LEU A 41 3.34 -2.87 -0.89
C LEU A 41 3.26 -4.39 -1.05
N ILE A 42 3.73 -5.14 -0.06
CA ILE A 42 3.75 -6.60 -0.07
C ILE A 42 2.80 -7.08 1.02
N PRO A 43 1.71 -7.81 0.70
CA PRO A 43 0.80 -8.33 1.72
C PRO A 43 1.57 -9.11 2.79
N LYS A 44 1.26 -8.83 4.06
CA LYS A 44 1.67 -9.73 5.13
C LYS A 44 0.75 -10.93 5.06
N VAL A 45 1.29 -12.03 4.56
CA VAL A 45 0.66 -13.34 4.73
C VAL A 45 1.01 -13.78 6.14
N GLU A 46 0.01 -14.16 6.94
CA GLU A 46 0.28 -14.95 8.14
C GLU A 46 0.86 -16.28 7.64
N ASP A 47 2.17 -16.46 7.77
CA ASP A 47 2.79 -17.76 7.59
C ASP A 47 2.31 -18.63 8.77
N PHE A 48 1.28 -19.44 8.52
CA PHE A 48 0.77 -20.45 9.46
C PHE A 48 1.65 -21.72 9.44
N PHE A 49 2.97 -21.55 9.46
CA PHE A 49 3.92 -22.66 9.62
C PHE A 49 4.53 -22.67 11.01
#